data_AF-A0A961Z1L2-F1
#
_entry.id   AF-A0A961Z1L2-F1
#
_cell.length_a   1.000
_cell.length_b   1.000
_cell.length_c   1.000
_cell.angle_alpha   90.00
_cell.angle_beta   90.00
_cell.angle_gamma   90.00
#
_symmetry.space_group_name_H-M   'P 1'
#
loop_
_entity.id
_entity.type
_entity.pdbx_description
1 polymer ?
#
loop_
_entity_poly.entity_id
_entity_poly.type
_entity_poly.pdbx_seq_one_letter_code
_entity_poly.pdbx_strand_id
1 'polypeptide(L)'
;MSELAKRVLSALVLAPLALFAAWTGGLVAALLVALLSVLVAIEWMRMTGCTKTPLLAAGAALVFAYVILIALVLDGAQSVLIGAGIAALAVLLAVIAAPGRWWVAGIFYAGALGGALVLILGKAAPGFEAIVLIFLIVWMTDIAAYFGGRAMGGP
;
A
#
# COMPACT_ATOMS: atom_id res chain seq x y z
N MET A 1 -7.55 -29.09 -3.74
CA MET A 1 -6.96 -28.45 -2.54
C MET A 1 -8.03 -27.62 -1.86
N SER A 2 -8.11 -27.66 -0.53
CA SER A 2 -9.05 -26.81 0.22
C SER A 2 -8.64 -25.34 0.17
N GLU A 3 -9.59 -24.42 0.35
CA GLU A 3 -9.31 -22.98 0.43
C GLU A 3 -8.33 -22.64 1.57
N LEU A 4 -8.40 -23.37 2.68
CA LEU A 4 -7.45 -23.23 3.78
C LEU A 4 -6.02 -23.59 3.34
N ALA A 5 -5.84 -24.67 2.58
CA ALA A 5 -4.53 -25.07 2.09
C ALA A 5 -3.91 -24.01 1.15
N LYS A 6 -4.72 -23.38 0.28
CA LYS A 6 -4.25 -22.29 -0.58
C LYS A 6 -3.80 -21.07 0.23
N ARG A 7 -4.58 -20.69 1.26
CA ARG A 7 -4.25 -19.58 2.17
C ARG A 7 -2.96 -19.82 2.95
N VAL A 8 -2.76 -21.04 3.45
CA VAL A 8 -1.53 -21.40 4.18
C VAL A 8 -0.31 -21.32 3.24
N LEU A 9 -0.41 -21.85 2.02
CA LEU A 9 0.70 -21.81 1.08
C LEU A 9 1.05 -20.39 0.63
N SER A 10 0.07 -19.53 0.38
CA SER A 10 0.35 -18.13 0.05
C SER A 10 0.96 -17.39 1.23
N ALA A 11 0.45 -17.60 2.44
CA ALA A 11 0.99 -16.99 3.66
C ALA A 11 2.44 -17.39 3.93
N LEU A 12 2.81 -18.65 3.67
CA LEU A 12 4.19 -19.14 3.81
C LEU A 12 5.20 -18.42 2.91
N VAL A 13 4.75 -17.83 1.79
CA VAL A 13 5.62 -17.06 0.89
C VAL A 13 5.55 -15.56 1.22
N LEU A 14 4.33 -15.04 1.40
CA LEU A 14 4.11 -13.61 1.55
C LEU A 14 4.51 -13.08 2.93
N ALA A 15 4.30 -13.84 4.00
CA ALA A 15 4.63 -13.38 5.35
C ALA A 15 6.15 -13.22 5.54
N PRO A 16 7.01 -14.18 5.15
CA PRO A 16 8.46 -13.97 5.20
C PRO A 16 8.94 -12.80 4.33
N LEU A 17 8.37 -12.63 3.13
CA LEU A 17 8.72 -11.50 2.26
C LEU A 17 8.37 -10.15 2.92
N ALA A 18 7.17 -10.03 3.49
CA ALA A 18 6.72 -8.83 4.17
C ALA A 18 7.56 -8.52 5.41
N LEU A 19 7.87 -9.54 6.22
CA LEU A 19 8.71 -9.41 7.41
C LEU A 19 10.16 -9.05 7.05
N PHE A 20 10.71 -9.66 6.00
CA PHE A 20 12.05 -9.35 5.50
C PHE A 20 12.14 -7.89 5.05
N ALA A 21 11.19 -7.44 4.22
CA ALA A 21 11.14 -6.05 3.79
C ALA A 21 11.01 -5.10 4.98
N ALA A 22 10.10 -5.39 5.92
CA ALA A 22 9.92 -4.61 7.13
C ALA A 22 11.20 -4.53 7.98
N TRP A 23 11.92 -5.65 8.14
CA TRP A 23 13.16 -5.74 8.90
C TRP A 23 14.30 -4.94 8.26
N THR A 24 14.41 -4.96 6.93
CA THR A 24 15.40 -4.14 6.21
C THR A 24 15.10 -2.65 6.27
N GLY A 25 13.81 -2.28 6.34
CA GLY A 25 13.35 -0.90 6.32
C GLY A 25 13.78 -0.13 5.06
N GLY A 26 13.72 1.20 5.14
CA GLY A 26 14.29 2.10 4.15
C GLY A 26 13.81 1.83 2.71
N LEU A 27 14.74 1.86 1.74
CA LEU A 27 14.40 1.76 0.32
C LEU A 27 13.88 0.38 -0.09
N VAL A 28 14.38 -0.71 0.51
CA VAL A 28 13.93 -2.07 0.19
C VAL A 28 12.47 -2.24 0.60
N ALA A 29 12.12 -1.81 1.82
CA ALA A 29 10.75 -1.77 2.28
C ALA A 29 9.87 -0.88 1.38
N ALA A 30 10.36 0.31 1.04
CA ALA A 30 9.63 1.26 0.21
C ALA A 30 9.35 0.74 -1.20
N LEU A 31 10.29 0.02 -1.83
CA LEU A 31 10.07 -0.61 -3.13
C LEU A 31 8.94 -1.64 -3.08
N LEU A 32 8.95 -2.51 -2.07
CA LEU A 32 7.87 -3.49 -1.90
C LEU A 32 6.53 -2.79 -1.67
N VAL A 33 6.48 -1.80 -0.78
CA VAL A 33 5.26 -1.04 -0.47
C VAL A 33 4.76 -0.28 -1.69
N ALA A 34 5.65 0.34 -2.48
CA ALA A 34 5.29 1.04 -3.71
C ALA A 34 4.67 0.09 -4.74
N LEU A 35 5.26 -1.09 -4.93
CA LEU A 35 4.70 -2.11 -5.84
C LEU A 35 3.32 -2.60 -5.38
N LEU A 36 3.15 -2.88 -4.09
CA LEU A 36 1.85 -3.29 -3.54
C LEU A 36 0.79 -2.18 -3.67
N SER A 37 1.19 -0.93 -3.43
CA SER A 37 0.30 0.24 -3.58
C SER A 37 -0.13 0.42 -5.04
N VAL A 38 0.77 0.19 -6.00
CA VAL A 38 0.43 0.19 -7.42
C VAL A 38 -0.62 -0.88 -7.75
N LEU A 39 -0.47 -2.10 -7.21
CA LEU A 39 -1.44 -3.16 -7.43
C LEU A 39 -2.82 -2.75 -6.90
N VAL A 40 -2.89 -2.23 -5.67
CA VAL A 40 -4.14 -1.71 -5.07
C VAL A 40 -4.76 -0.61 -5.95
N ALA A 41 -3.95 0.34 -6.43
CA ALA A 41 -4.45 1.40 -7.29
C ALA A 41 -5.01 0.87 -8.61
N ILE A 42 -4.30 -0.05 -9.28
CA ILE A 42 -4.73 -0.64 -10.55
C ILE A 42 -6.02 -1.42 -10.37
N GLU A 43 -6.13 -2.25 -9.33
CA GLU A 43 -7.32 -3.04 -9.05
C GLU A 43 -8.52 -2.14 -8.76
N TRP A 44 -8.35 -1.14 -7.91
CA TRP A 44 -9.42 -0.18 -7.60
C TRP A 44 -9.88 0.56 -8.85
N MET A 45 -8.93 1.10 -9.63
CA MET A 45 -9.24 1.83 -10.86
C MET A 45 -10.03 0.98 -11.84
N ARG A 46 -9.67 -0.30 -12.01
CA ARG A 46 -10.40 -1.25 -12.86
C ARG A 46 -11.81 -1.52 -12.33
N MET A 47 -11.96 -1.78 -11.03
CA MET A 47 -13.26 -2.05 -10.40
C MET A 47 -14.24 -0.88 -10.52
N THR A 48 -13.71 0.35 -10.56
CA THR A 48 -14.48 1.59 -10.62
C THR A 48 -14.58 2.17 -12.05
N GLY A 49 -14.31 1.34 -13.06
CA GLY A 49 -14.61 1.64 -14.46
C GLY A 49 -13.51 2.32 -15.27
N CYS A 50 -12.30 2.49 -14.71
CA CYS A 50 -11.14 2.91 -15.49
C CYS A 50 -10.48 1.70 -16.16
N THR A 51 -10.75 1.50 -17.44
CA THR A 51 -10.18 0.41 -18.25
C THR A 51 -9.15 0.89 -19.28
N LYS A 52 -8.99 2.21 -19.44
CA LYS A 52 -8.03 2.79 -20.39
C LYS A 52 -6.60 2.56 -19.92
N THR A 53 -5.83 1.77 -20.66
CA THR A 53 -4.44 1.43 -20.34
C THR A 53 -3.56 2.64 -20.01
N PRO A 54 -3.62 3.78 -20.76
CA PRO A 54 -2.80 4.94 -20.43
C PRO A 54 -3.14 5.58 -19.06
N LEU A 55 -4.42 5.58 -18.68
CA LEU A 55 -4.84 6.13 -17.39
C LEU A 55 -4.45 5.21 -16.23
N LEU A 56 -4.57 3.89 -16.42
CA LEU A 56 -4.09 2.91 -15.45
C LEU A 56 -2.58 3.04 -15.22
N ALA A 57 -1.80 3.17 -16.30
CA ALA A 57 -0.36 3.36 -16.23
C ALA A 57 0.02 4.68 -15.54
N ALA A 58 -0.70 5.77 -15.84
CA ALA A 58 -0.47 7.06 -15.20
C ALA A 58 -0.77 7.02 -13.69
N GLY A 59 -1.90 6.43 -13.29
CA GLY A 59 -2.25 6.25 -11.87
C GLY A 59 -1.22 5.39 -11.13
N ALA A 60 -0.80 4.27 -11.74
CA ALA A 60 0.25 3.41 -11.20
C ALA A 60 1.58 4.17 -11.02
N ALA A 61 2.04 4.88 -12.05
CA ALA A 61 3.27 5.65 -12.01
C ALA A 61 3.23 6.74 -10.93
N LEU A 62 2.08 7.42 -10.78
CA LEU A 62 1.86 8.44 -9.76
C LEU A 62 1.99 7.87 -8.34
N VAL A 63 1.29 6.76 -8.05
CA VAL A 63 1.36 6.10 -6.74
C VAL A 63 2.77 5.61 -6.44
N PHE A 64 3.41 4.94 -7.42
CA PHE A 64 4.78 4.47 -7.25
C PHE A 64 5.74 5.62 -6.95
N ALA A 65 5.72 6.66 -7.78
CA ALA A 65 6.60 7.82 -7.61
C ALA A 65 6.38 8.49 -6.27
N TYR A 66 5.13 8.68 -5.83
CA TYR A 66 4.80 9.28 -4.54
C TYR A 66 5.38 8.48 -3.36
N VAL A 67 5.20 7.16 -3.34
CA VAL A 67 5.69 6.30 -2.25
C VAL A 67 7.22 6.28 -2.19
N ILE A 68 7.90 6.19 -3.34
CA ILE A 68 9.37 6.23 -3.40
C ILE A 68 9.90 7.61 -3.00
N LEU A 69 9.22 8.68 -3.41
CA LEU A 69 9.60 10.03 -3.04
C LEU A 69 9.61 10.22 -1.51
N ILE A 70 8.59 9.72 -0.80
CA ILE A 70 8.55 9.74 0.67
C ILE A 70 9.78 9.04 1.24
N ALA A 71 10.11 7.84 0.74
CA ALA A 71 11.27 7.09 1.24
C ALA A 71 12.58 7.85 1.06
N LEU A 72 12.76 8.53 -0.07
CA LEU A 72 13.94 9.36 -0.35
C LEU A 72 14.00 10.60 0.55
N VAL A 73 12.86 11.23 0.86
CA VAL A 73 12.81 12.35 1.83
C VAL A 73 13.27 11.89 3.21
N LEU A 74 12.76 10.74 3.67
CA LEU A 74 13.11 10.19 4.99
C LEU A 74 14.59 9.85 5.11
N ASP A 75 15.29 9.60 4.00
CA ASP A 75 16.74 9.36 3.96
C ASP A 75 17.58 10.66 3.92
N GLY A 76 16.95 11.83 4.10
CA GLY A 76 17.63 13.12 4.23
C GLY A 76 17.84 13.88 2.92
N ALA A 77 17.21 13.48 1.81
CA ALA A 77 17.30 14.18 0.54
C ALA A 77 16.42 15.46 0.54
N GLN A 78 16.94 16.56 1.08
CA GLN A 78 16.14 17.76 1.39
C GLN A 78 15.53 18.48 0.16
N SER A 79 16.10 18.29 -1.04
CA SER A 79 15.52 18.75 -2.32
C SER A 79 14.23 18.03 -2.71
N VAL A 80 13.91 16.92 -2.03
CA VAL A 80 12.76 16.03 -2.30
C VAL A 80 11.48 16.52 -1.60
N LEU A 81 11.59 17.35 -0.54
CA LEU A 81 10.46 18.00 0.16
C LEU A 81 9.64 18.92 -0.76
N ILE A 82 10.33 19.65 -1.65
CA ILE A 82 9.71 20.48 -2.68
C ILE A 82 8.97 19.59 -3.69
N GLY A 83 9.55 18.44 -4.05
CA GLY A 83 8.90 17.44 -4.91
C GLY A 83 7.62 16.86 -4.30
N ALA A 84 7.62 16.56 -3.00
CA ALA A 84 6.46 16.00 -2.30
C ALA A 84 5.31 17.01 -2.18
N GLY A 85 5.64 18.28 -1.91
CA GLY A 85 4.66 19.37 -1.92
C GLY A 85 4.05 19.59 -3.31
N ILE A 86 4.85 19.52 -4.38
CA ILE A 86 4.38 19.63 -5.76
C ILE A 86 3.53 18.43 -6.17
N ALA A 87 3.91 17.21 -5.78
CA ALA A 87 3.14 15.99 -6.06
C ALA A 87 1.78 16.00 -5.35
N ALA A 88 1.76 16.36 -4.06
CA ALA A 88 0.52 16.46 -3.28
C ALA A 88 -0.42 17.54 -3.85
N LEU A 89 0.12 18.69 -4.26
CA LEU A 89 -0.64 19.77 -4.89
C LEU A 89 -1.17 19.37 -6.28
N ALA A 90 -0.36 18.71 -7.11
CA ALA A 90 -0.75 18.25 -8.43
C ALA A 90 -1.86 17.17 -8.36
N VAL A 91 -1.76 16.25 -7.41
CA VAL A 91 -2.81 15.25 -7.13
C VAL A 91 -4.08 15.96 -6.67
N LEU A 92 -4.00 16.87 -5.70
CA LEU A 92 -5.14 17.63 -5.18
C LEU A 92 -5.89 18.40 -6.29
N LEU A 93 -5.15 19.07 -7.18
CA LEU A 93 -5.72 19.83 -8.29
C LEU A 93 -6.36 18.94 -9.37
N ALA A 94 -5.73 17.82 -9.72
CA ALA A 94 -6.27 16.86 -10.70
C ALA A 94 -7.59 16.22 -10.25
N VAL A 95 -7.83 16.21 -8.94
CA VAL A 95 -8.95 15.52 -8.29
C VAL A 95 -10.13 16.45 -8.11
N ILE A 96 -9.87 17.69 -7.69
CA ILE A 96 -10.88 18.75 -7.65
C ILE A 96 -11.46 18.99 -9.05
N ALA A 97 -10.67 18.77 -10.11
CA ALA A 97 -11.08 18.95 -11.49
C ALA A 97 -11.86 17.77 -12.12
N ALA A 98 -12.00 16.62 -11.45
CA ALA A 98 -12.52 15.39 -12.06
C ALA A 98 -13.92 14.96 -11.52
N PRO A 99 -15.03 15.36 -12.15
CA PRO A 99 -16.36 14.91 -11.73
C PRO A 99 -16.62 13.42 -12.05
N GLY A 100 -17.29 12.72 -11.12
CA GLY A 100 -17.98 11.45 -11.37
C GLY A 100 -17.12 10.20 -11.56
N ARG A 101 -15.88 10.16 -11.04
CA ARG A 101 -14.90 9.11 -11.35
C ARG A 101 -14.26 8.49 -10.11
N TRP A 102 -14.97 7.53 -9.50
CA TRP A 102 -14.54 6.77 -8.31
C TRP A 102 -13.15 6.11 -8.42
N TRP A 103 -12.62 5.92 -9.63
CA TRP A 103 -11.27 5.41 -9.84
C TRP A 103 -10.16 6.33 -9.33
N VAL A 104 -10.44 7.63 -9.25
CA VAL A 104 -9.51 8.61 -8.69
C VAL A 104 -9.30 8.39 -7.19
N ALA A 105 -10.34 7.97 -6.46
CA ALA A 105 -10.24 7.66 -5.03
C ALA A 105 -9.27 6.50 -4.76
N GLY A 106 -9.16 5.54 -5.69
CA GLY A 106 -8.21 4.43 -5.59
C GLY A 106 -6.75 4.87 -5.60
N ILE A 107 -6.43 5.89 -6.39
CA ILE A 107 -5.07 6.46 -6.47
C ILE A 107 -4.70 7.09 -5.12
N PHE A 108 -5.60 7.86 -4.51
CA PHE A 108 -5.38 8.43 -3.19
C PHE A 108 -5.29 7.37 -2.10
N TYR A 109 -6.23 6.44 -2.09
CA TYR A 109 -6.30 5.40 -1.07
C TYR A 109 -5.00 4.58 -1.07
N ALA A 110 -4.57 4.14 -2.25
CA ALA A 110 -3.31 3.42 -2.42
C ALA A 110 -2.09 4.27 -2.05
N GLY A 111 -2.04 5.53 -2.51
CA GLY A 111 -0.95 6.46 -2.18
C GLY A 111 -0.85 6.72 -0.67
N ALA A 112 -1.97 7.01 0.00
CA ALA A 112 -2.02 7.24 1.43
C ALA A 112 -1.62 6.00 2.23
N LEU A 113 -2.11 4.82 1.83
CA LEU A 113 -1.73 3.54 2.43
C LEU A 113 -0.21 3.30 2.28
N GLY A 114 0.32 3.41 1.07
CA GLY A 114 1.74 3.21 0.81
C GLY A 114 2.63 4.23 1.52
N GLY A 115 2.23 5.50 1.49
CA GLY A 115 2.94 6.58 2.18
C GLY A 115 2.97 6.38 3.68
N ALA A 116 1.85 6.04 4.32
CA ALA A 116 1.78 5.77 5.74
C ALA A 116 2.69 4.59 6.14
N LEU A 117 2.68 3.50 5.36
CA LEU A 117 3.56 2.36 5.60
C LEU A 117 5.04 2.72 5.49
N VAL A 118 5.43 3.51 4.48
CA VAL A 118 6.82 3.98 4.34
C VAL A 118 7.22 4.93 5.47
N LEU A 119 6.31 5.78 5.94
CA LEU A 119 6.56 6.64 7.10
C LEU A 119 6.83 5.83 8.37
N ILE A 120 6.07 4.74 8.59
CA ILE A 120 6.29 3.81 9.71
C ILE A 120 7.61 3.05 9.52
N LEU A 121 7.88 2.56 8.31
CA LEU A 121 9.06 1.76 7.95
C LEU A 121 10.35 2.58 7.73
N GLY A 122 10.30 3.88 7.99
CA GLY A 122 11.46 4.76 7.98
C GLY A 122 12.53 4.30 8.98
N LYS A 123 13.77 4.81 8.82
CA LYS A 123 14.92 4.40 9.65
C LYS A 123 14.87 4.87 11.11
N ALA A 124 13.86 5.64 11.51
CA ALA A 124 13.69 6.08 12.89
C ALA A 124 13.00 4.99 13.71
N ALA A 125 13.59 4.62 14.85
CA ALA A 125 12.93 3.72 15.80
C ALA A 125 11.67 4.39 16.40
N PRO A 126 10.60 3.63 16.71
CA PRO A 126 10.46 2.17 16.60
C PRO A 126 9.63 1.72 15.36
N GLY A 127 10.15 1.91 14.15
CA GLY A 127 9.42 1.58 12.92
C GLY A 127 9.11 0.08 12.71
N PHE A 128 10.09 -0.80 13.00
CA PHE A 128 9.93 -2.24 12.80
C PHE A 128 8.97 -2.87 13.82
N GLU A 129 9.07 -2.49 15.09
CA GLU A 129 8.21 -2.99 16.15
C GLU A 129 6.76 -2.57 15.92
N ALA A 130 6.55 -1.32 15.48
CA ALA A 130 5.24 -0.80 15.15
C ALA A 130 4.60 -1.57 13.99
N ILE A 131 5.33 -1.84 12.90
CA ILE A 131 4.75 -2.56 11.77
C ILE A 131 4.49 -4.04 12.09
N VAL A 132 5.36 -4.68 12.88
CA VAL A 132 5.13 -6.06 13.33
C VAL A 132 3.87 -6.13 14.19
N LEU A 133 3.67 -5.15 15.09
CA LEU A 133 2.43 -5.07 15.87
C LEU A 133 1.20 -4.93 14.97
N ILE A 134 1.26 -4.07 13.95
CA ILE A 134 0.16 -3.91 12.98
C ILE A 134 -0.10 -5.22 12.23
N PHE A 135 0.94 -5.89 11.73
CA PHE A 135 0.80 -7.19 11.07
C PHE A 135 0.16 -8.23 11.98
N LEU A 136 0.60 -8.34 13.23
CA LEU A 136 0.02 -9.26 14.19
C LEU A 136 -1.46 -8.95 14.43
N ILE A 137 -1.83 -7.70 14.68
CA ILE A 137 -3.22 -7.31 14.89
C ILE A 137 -4.07 -7.66 13.66
N VAL A 138 -3.66 -7.23 12.47
CA VAL A 138 -4.42 -7.45 11.23
C VAL A 138 -4.53 -8.94 10.90
N TRP A 139 -3.43 -9.69 10.91
CA TRP A 139 -3.45 -11.12 10.59
C TRP A 139 -4.26 -11.93 11.61
N MET A 140 -4.11 -11.65 12.90
CA MET A 140 -4.89 -12.35 13.93
C MET A 140 -6.38 -12.03 13.82
N THR A 141 -6.75 -10.77 13.54
CA THR A 141 -8.16 -10.42 13.33
C THR A 141 -8.76 -11.09 12.10
N ASP A 142 -8.02 -11.22 10.98
CA ASP A 142 -8.50 -11.94 9.78
C ASP A 142 -8.71 -13.44 10.06
N ILE A 143 -7.75 -14.09 10.75
CA ILE A 143 -7.87 -15.49 11.16
C ILE A 143 -9.06 -15.69 12.11
N ALA A 144 -9.20 -14.82 13.11
CA ALA A 144 -10.30 -14.88 14.07
C ALA A 144 -11.66 -14.66 13.41
N ALA A 145 -11.77 -13.71 12.47
CA ALA A 145 -13.00 -13.45 11.73
C ALA A 145 -13.41 -14.67 10.89
N TYR A 146 -12.44 -15.36 10.26
CA TYR A 146 -12.71 -16.58 9.49
C TYR A 146 -13.24 -17.72 10.36
N PHE A 147 -12.56 -18.05 11.46
CA PHE A 147 -12.96 -19.17 12.32
C PHE A 147 -14.21 -18.83 13.15
N GLY A 148 -14.30 -17.61 13.68
CA GLY A 148 -15.46 -17.13 14.42
C GLY A 148 -16.71 -17.04 13.54
N GLY A 149 -16.56 -16.54 12.32
CA GLY A 149 -17.64 -16.50 11.32
C GLY A 149 -18.20 -17.88 11.04
N ARG A 150 -17.34 -18.87 10.74
CA ARG A 150 -17.77 -20.26 10.52
C ARG A 150 -18.41 -20.90 11.75
N ALA A 151 -17.88 -20.63 12.95
CA ALA A 151 -18.43 -21.19 14.18
C ALA A 151 -19.85 -20.67 14.49
N MET A 152 -20.17 -19.43 14.09
CA MET A 152 -21.48 -18.80 14.27
C MET A 152 -22.47 -19.08 13.13
N GLY A 153 -22.17 -20.00 12.23
CA GLY A 153 -23.04 -20.35 11.10
C GLY A 153 -22.93 -19.41 9.89
N GLY A 154 -21.89 -18.58 9.85
CA GLY A 154 -21.44 -17.93 8.62
C GLY A 154 -20.84 -18.94 7.62
N PRO A 155 -20.72 -18.57 6.34
CA PRO A 155 -20.17 -19.44 5.30
C PRO A 155 -18.73 -19.91 5.58
#